data_AF-A0A9D8DFS4-F1
#
_entry.id   AF-A0A9D8DFS4-F1
#
_cell.length_a   1.000
_cell.length_b   1.000
_cell.length_c   1.000
_cell.angle_alpha   90.00
_cell.angle_beta   90.00
_cell.angle_gamma   90.00
#
_symmetry.space_group_name_H-M   'P 1'
#
loop_
_entity.id
_entity.type
_entity.pdbx_description
1 polymer ?
#
loop_
_entity_poly.entity_id
_entity_poly.type
_entity_poly.pdbx_seq_one_letter_code
_entity_poly.pdbx_strand_id
1 'polypeptide(L)'
;MPDGVARLGETGDAIVAGVERCMPGWAVAQVDRILVAWGELDPAAHADAIDEARAAGIAAARRIADELRQLLALDPAEQAATPLEVVRGAVREPTAVLAAAGVPPVVRDAFEERSLPDDVYGLAPRTLGELGDESLAPLHLAWGMAKAAVLRARAAG
;
A
#
# COMPACT_ATOMS: atom_id res chain seq x y z
N MET A 1 11.12 -15.94 24.61
CA MET A 1 10.16 -14.82 24.77
C MET A 1 8.99 -15.04 23.81
N PRO A 2 7.91 -15.73 24.25
CA PRO A 2 6.72 -15.99 23.44
C PRO A 2 6.06 -14.71 22.88
N ASP A 3 6.27 -13.59 23.56
CA ASP A 3 5.66 -12.29 23.32
C ASP A 3 6.03 -11.66 21.96
N GLY A 4 7.28 -11.80 21.51
CA GLY A 4 7.74 -11.17 20.25
C GLY A 4 7.16 -11.81 18.98
N VAL A 5 7.07 -13.14 18.96
CA VAL A 5 6.50 -13.88 17.81
C VAL A 5 4.98 -13.69 17.76
N ALA A 6 4.30 -13.77 18.91
CA ALA A 6 2.87 -13.51 18.99
C ALA A 6 2.54 -12.09 18.50
N ARG A 7 3.27 -11.08 19.01
CA ARG A 7 3.09 -9.69 18.60
C ARG A 7 3.35 -9.46 17.11
N LEU A 8 4.34 -10.15 16.54
CA LEU A 8 4.64 -10.07 15.11
C LEU A 8 3.48 -10.61 14.26
N GLY A 9 2.90 -11.75 14.66
CA GLY A 9 1.72 -12.32 14.01
C GLY A 9 0.50 -11.41 14.12
N GLU A 10 0.15 -10.98 15.35
CA GLU A 10 -1.00 -10.10 15.60
C GLU A 10 -0.94 -8.80 14.80
N THR A 11 0.23 -8.17 14.76
CA THR A 11 0.41 -6.92 13.99
C THR A 11 0.38 -7.17 12.49
N GLY A 12 0.93 -8.30 12.01
CA GLY A 12 0.83 -8.71 10.62
C GLY A 12 -0.62 -8.91 10.18
N ASP A 13 -1.40 -9.67 10.95
CA ASP A 13 -2.82 -9.93 10.67
C ASP A 13 -3.64 -8.63 10.67
N ALA A 14 -3.39 -7.74 11.64
CA ALA A 14 -4.05 -6.45 11.72
C ALA A 14 -3.72 -5.54 10.51
N ILE A 15 -2.48 -5.56 10.04
CA ILE A 15 -2.07 -4.83 8.83
C ILE A 15 -2.80 -5.37 7.59
N VAL A 16 -2.86 -6.69 7.41
CA VAL A 16 -3.56 -7.31 6.27
C VAL A 16 -5.05 -6.92 6.28
N ALA A 17 -5.71 -7.07 7.43
CA ALA A 17 -7.13 -6.71 7.57
C ALA A 17 -7.38 -5.21 7.34
N GLY A 18 -6.44 -4.35 7.75
CA GLY A 18 -6.47 -2.91 7.49
C GLY A 18 -6.37 -2.59 6.00
N VAL A 19 -5.40 -3.21 5.32
CA VAL A 19 -5.18 -3.06 3.88
C VAL A 19 -6.42 -3.49 3.10
N GLU A 20 -6.99 -4.66 3.38
CA GLU A 20 -8.19 -5.14 2.69
C GLU A 20 -9.38 -4.19 2.83
N ARG A 21 -9.55 -3.60 4.02
CA ARG A 21 -10.62 -2.66 4.32
C ARG A 21 -10.43 -1.31 3.63
N CYS A 22 -9.22 -0.76 3.66
CA CYS A 22 -8.96 0.63 3.31
C CYS A 22 -8.60 0.83 1.83
N MET A 23 -8.01 -0.17 1.19
CA MET A 23 -7.47 -0.04 -0.17
C MET A 23 -8.48 0.42 -1.23
N PRO A 24 -9.75 -0.05 -1.24
CA PRO A 24 -10.74 0.43 -2.21
C PRO A 24 -11.01 1.94 -2.11
N GLY A 25 -11.11 2.45 -0.88
CA GLY A 25 -11.32 3.88 -0.63
C GLY A 25 -10.10 4.72 -0.96
N TRP A 26 -8.91 4.22 -0.61
CA TRP A 26 -7.65 4.87 -0.96
C TRP A 26 -7.47 5.01 -2.48
N ALA A 27 -7.74 3.95 -3.27
CA ALA A 27 -7.60 3.99 -4.72
C ALA A 27 -8.49 5.06 -5.36
N VAL A 28 -9.76 5.14 -4.93
CA VAL A 28 -10.69 6.18 -5.36
C VAL A 28 -10.14 7.57 -5.03
N ALA A 29 -9.69 7.79 -3.79
CA ALA A 29 -9.15 9.08 -3.37
C ALA A 29 -7.90 9.50 -4.17
N GLN A 30 -7.02 8.55 -4.52
CA GLN A 30 -5.85 8.83 -5.33
C GLN A 30 -6.19 9.17 -6.78
N VAL A 31 -7.08 8.40 -7.40
CA VAL A 31 -7.53 8.67 -8.78
C VAL A 31 -8.25 10.02 -8.83
N ASP A 32 -9.20 10.26 -7.93
CA ASP A 32 -9.97 11.50 -7.88
C ASP A 32 -9.06 12.73 -7.72
N ARG A 33 -8.07 12.64 -6.82
CA ARG A 33 -7.08 13.72 -6.62
C ARG A 33 -6.36 14.09 -7.92
N ILE A 34 -5.97 13.12 -8.74
CA ILE A 34 -5.28 13.37 -10.01
C ILE A 34 -6.25 13.89 -11.06
N LEU A 35 -7.45 13.29 -11.18
CA LEU A 35 -8.47 13.72 -12.14
C LEU A 35 -8.89 15.18 -11.91
N VAL A 36 -9.15 15.55 -10.65
CA VAL A 36 -9.49 16.92 -10.25
C VAL A 36 -8.33 17.89 -10.55
N ALA A 37 -7.09 17.49 -10.28
CA ALA A 37 -5.92 18.31 -10.55
C ALA A 37 -5.67 18.50 -12.06
N TRP A 38 -5.99 17.48 -12.87
CA TRP A 38 -5.86 17.55 -14.33
C TRP A 38 -6.97 18.38 -14.97
N GLY A 39 -8.23 18.21 -14.52
CA GLY A 39 -9.34 19.12 -14.81
C GLY A 39 -9.91 19.10 -16.24
N GLU A 40 -9.39 18.25 -17.13
CA GLU A 40 -9.78 18.19 -18.55
C GLU A 40 -10.85 17.12 -18.86
N LEU A 41 -11.20 16.28 -17.88
CA LEU A 41 -12.16 15.20 -18.05
C LEU A 41 -13.58 15.72 -17.86
N ASP A 42 -14.51 15.34 -18.75
CA ASP A 42 -15.93 15.71 -18.58
C ASP A 42 -16.56 14.98 -17.36
N PRO A 43 -17.67 15.49 -16.81
CA PRO A 43 -18.26 14.92 -15.59
C PRO A 43 -18.71 13.46 -15.70
N ALA A 44 -19.11 12.98 -16.88
CA ALA A 44 -19.53 11.60 -17.07
C ALA A 44 -18.31 10.68 -17.10
N ALA A 45 -17.28 11.04 -17.87
CA ALA A 45 -16.02 10.32 -17.90
C ALA A 45 -15.31 10.31 -16.54
N HIS A 46 -15.40 11.38 -15.75
CA HIS A 46 -14.92 11.41 -14.37
C HIS A 46 -15.68 10.42 -13.49
N ALA A 47 -17.01 10.41 -13.54
CA ALA A 47 -17.81 9.44 -12.78
C ALA A 47 -17.46 7.98 -13.13
N ASP A 48 -17.31 7.68 -14.42
CA ASP A 48 -16.92 6.34 -14.89
C ASP A 48 -15.54 5.94 -14.35
N ALA A 49 -14.55 6.85 -14.41
CA ALA A 49 -13.21 6.61 -13.87
C ALA A 49 -13.21 6.38 -12.35
N ILE A 50 -14.13 6.98 -11.60
CA ILE A 50 -14.28 6.74 -10.15
C ILE A 50 -14.84 5.34 -9.86
N ASP A 51 -15.80 4.88 -10.65
CA ASP A 51 -16.32 3.51 -10.51
C ASP A 51 -15.24 2.47 -10.90
N GLU A 52 -14.46 2.74 -11.94
CA GLU A 52 -13.29 1.93 -12.29
C GLU A 52 -12.22 1.95 -11.18
N ALA A 53 -11.94 3.10 -10.58
CA ALA A 53 -11.00 3.23 -9.46
C ALA A 53 -11.43 2.38 -8.26
N ARG A 54 -12.74 2.28 -7.98
CA ARG A 54 -13.26 1.41 -6.92
C ARG A 54 -13.00 -0.07 -7.24
N ALA A 55 -13.28 -0.50 -8.47
CA ALA A 55 -13.00 -1.87 -8.90
C ALA A 55 -11.49 -2.19 -8.87
N ALA A 56 -10.67 -1.26 -9.34
CA ALA A 56 -9.21 -1.31 -9.28
C ALA A 56 -8.70 -1.43 -7.84
N GLY A 57 -9.26 -0.65 -6.91
CA GLY A 57 -8.91 -0.72 -5.50
C GLY A 57 -9.28 -2.05 -4.83
N ILE A 58 -10.39 -2.68 -5.23
CA ILE A 58 -10.73 -4.05 -4.78
C ILE A 58 -9.74 -5.08 -5.33
N ALA A 59 -9.33 -4.95 -6.60
CA ALA A 59 -8.33 -5.83 -7.19
C ALA A 59 -6.96 -5.68 -6.52
N ALA A 60 -6.52 -4.43 -6.29
CA ALA A 60 -5.31 -4.11 -5.54
C ALA A 60 -5.37 -4.68 -4.11
N ALA A 61 -6.49 -4.53 -3.41
CA ALA A 61 -6.68 -5.06 -2.06
C ALA A 61 -6.37 -6.55 -1.98
N ARG A 62 -6.94 -7.34 -2.91
CA ARG A 62 -6.74 -8.80 -2.96
C ARG A 62 -5.28 -9.15 -3.22
N ARG A 63 -4.69 -8.57 -4.26
CA ARG A 63 -3.30 -8.85 -4.64
C ARG A 63 -2.32 -8.50 -3.51
N ILE A 64 -2.45 -7.30 -2.95
CA ILE A 64 -1.57 -6.82 -1.89
C ILE A 64 -1.77 -7.63 -0.60
N ALA A 65 -3.00 -7.99 -0.25
CA ALA A 65 -3.25 -8.86 0.90
C ALA A 65 -2.59 -10.24 0.72
N ASP A 66 -2.65 -10.82 -0.48
CA ASP A 66 -2.00 -12.10 -0.77
C ASP A 66 -0.47 -12.00 -0.73
N GLU A 67 0.12 -10.95 -1.31
CA GLU A 67 1.56 -10.67 -1.21
C GLU A 67 2.01 -10.46 0.24
N LEU A 68 1.22 -9.72 1.05
CA LEU A 68 1.48 -9.53 2.47
C LEU A 68 1.40 -10.85 3.23
N ARG A 69 0.39 -11.69 3.00
CA ARG A 69 0.27 -13.01 3.64
C ARG A 69 1.47 -13.89 3.31
N GLN A 70 1.92 -13.89 2.06
CA GLN A 70 3.12 -14.62 1.63
C GLN A 70 4.37 -14.13 2.36
N LEU A 71 4.59 -12.81 2.40
CA LEU A 71 5.70 -12.21 3.14
C LEU A 71 5.65 -12.57 4.63
N LEU A 72 4.49 -12.40 5.26
CA LEU A 72 4.33 -12.58 6.71
C LEU A 72 4.41 -14.04 7.14
N ALA A 73 4.17 -15.00 6.24
CA ALA A 73 4.34 -16.42 6.48
C ALA A 73 5.81 -16.88 6.46
N LEU A 74 6.74 -16.07 5.92
CA LEU A 74 8.17 -16.37 5.95
C LEU A 74 8.74 -16.29 7.36
N ASP A 75 9.87 -16.96 7.58
CA ASP A 75 10.64 -16.75 8.80
C ASP A 75 11.03 -15.26 8.92
N PRO A 76 10.97 -14.64 10.12
CA PRO A 76 11.32 -13.24 10.29
C PRO A 76 12.71 -12.84 9.75
N ALA A 77 13.67 -13.76 9.67
CA ALA A 77 14.98 -13.51 9.09
C ALA A 77 14.98 -13.52 7.55
N GLU A 78 14.00 -14.19 6.92
CA GLU A 78 13.87 -14.34 5.46
C GLU A 78 12.96 -13.26 4.84
N GLN A 79 12.22 -12.52 5.66
CA GLN A 79 11.40 -11.39 5.22
C GLN A 79 12.27 -10.23 4.71
N ALA A 80 12.59 -10.24 3.42
CA ALA A 80 13.43 -9.24 2.76
C ALA A 80 12.75 -7.88 2.51
N ALA A 81 11.43 -7.79 2.71
CA ALA A 81 10.65 -6.57 2.58
C ALA A 81 9.88 -6.24 3.87
N THR A 82 9.33 -5.03 3.90
CA THR A 82 8.41 -4.52 4.91
C THR A 82 6.97 -4.49 4.37
N PRO A 83 5.95 -4.51 5.24
CA PRO A 83 4.57 -4.35 4.81
C PRO A 83 4.32 -3.07 3.98
N LEU A 84 4.99 -1.97 4.32
CA LEU A 84 4.88 -0.73 3.55
C LEU A 84 5.45 -0.85 2.14
N GLU A 85 6.59 -1.53 1.96
CA GLU A 85 7.17 -1.76 0.63
C GLU A 85 6.22 -2.57 -0.27
N VAL A 86 5.56 -3.59 0.28
CA VAL A 86 4.54 -4.36 -0.45
C VAL A 86 3.34 -3.47 -0.80
N VAL A 87 2.80 -2.74 0.18
CA VAL A 87 1.63 -1.87 -0.02
C VAL A 87 1.89 -0.76 -1.05
N ARG A 88 3.12 -0.28 -1.20
CA ARG A 88 3.48 0.69 -2.26
C ARG A 88 3.30 0.12 -3.68
N GLY A 89 3.27 -1.21 -3.84
CA GLY A 89 2.90 -1.86 -5.09
C GLY A 89 1.42 -1.69 -5.47
N ALA A 90 0.56 -1.18 -4.58
CA ALA A 90 -0.87 -0.97 -4.85
C ALA A 90 -1.16 0.13 -5.90
N VAL A 91 -0.13 0.88 -6.32
CA VAL A 91 -0.27 1.94 -7.33
C VAL A 91 -0.58 1.42 -8.73
N ARG A 92 -0.31 0.13 -8.99
CA ARG A 92 -0.46 -0.49 -10.31
C ARG A 92 -1.88 -0.34 -10.86
N GLU A 93 -2.90 -0.71 -10.10
CA GLU A 93 -4.28 -0.70 -10.56
C GLU A 93 -4.84 0.73 -10.72
N PRO A 94 -4.67 1.66 -9.75
CA PRO A 94 -5.04 3.07 -9.93
C PRO A 94 -4.33 3.76 -11.10
N THR A 95 -3.05 3.43 -11.34
CA THR A 95 -2.28 3.94 -12.49
C THR A 95 -2.91 3.53 -13.81
N ALA A 96 -3.40 2.29 -13.92
CA ALA A 96 -4.08 1.83 -15.13
C ALA A 96 -5.37 2.58 -15.41
N VAL A 97 -6.14 2.94 -14.35
CA VAL A 97 -7.36 3.76 -14.48
C VAL A 97 -7.04 5.16 -15.00
N LEU A 98 -6.03 5.82 -14.42
CA LEU A 98 -5.60 7.15 -14.87
C LEU A 98 -5.08 7.14 -16.31
N ALA A 99 -4.32 6.12 -16.68
CA ALA A 99 -3.84 5.96 -18.05
C ALA A 99 -4.98 5.73 -19.05
N ALA A 100 -5.98 4.92 -18.68
CA ALA A 100 -7.17 4.67 -19.50
C ALA A 100 -8.04 5.93 -19.68
N ALA A 101 -8.09 6.79 -18.67
CA ALA A 101 -8.72 8.11 -18.72
C ALA A 101 -7.91 9.14 -19.53
N GLY A 102 -6.74 8.77 -20.08
CA GLY A 102 -5.91 9.64 -20.92
C GLY A 102 -5.09 10.68 -20.16
N VAL A 103 -4.96 10.53 -18.83
CA VAL A 103 -4.18 11.46 -18.00
C VAL A 103 -2.68 11.28 -18.29
N PRO A 104 -1.94 12.33 -18.69
CA PRO A 104 -0.49 12.21 -18.89
C PRO A 104 0.25 11.99 -17.56
N PRO A 105 1.39 11.26 -17.56
CA PRO A 105 2.23 11.11 -16.36
C PRO A 105 2.69 12.45 -15.77
N VAL A 106 2.92 12.46 -14.45
CA VAL A 106 3.35 13.66 -13.72
C VAL A 106 4.88 13.74 -13.71
N VAL A 107 5.43 14.95 -13.85
CA VAL A 107 6.87 15.19 -13.62
C VAL A 107 7.15 15.02 -12.12
N ARG A 108 8.02 14.07 -11.75
CA ARG A 108 8.32 13.79 -10.34
C ARG A 108 9.74 14.22 -9.95
N ASP A 109 9.97 14.26 -8.65
CA ASP A 109 11.33 14.45 -8.14
C ASP A 109 12.21 13.24 -8.51
N ALA A 110 13.47 13.51 -8.89
CA ALA A 110 14.37 12.48 -9.38
C ALA A 110 14.65 11.37 -8.34
N PHE A 111 14.57 11.67 -7.03
CA PHE A 111 14.70 10.66 -5.98
C PHE A 111 13.49 9.73 -5.93
N GLU A 112 12.29 10.27 -6.07
CA GLU A 112 11.06 9.48 -6.11
C GLU A 112 11.06 8.55 -7.33
N GLU A 113 11.39 9.07 -8.52
CA GLU A 113 11.50 8.27 -9.75
C GLU A 113 12.44 7.06 -9.61
N ARG A 114 13.58 7.23 -8.94
CA ARG A 114 14.51 6.13 -8.69
C ARG A 114 13.97 5.12 -7.67
N SER A 115 13.23 5.60 -6.68
CA SER A 115 12.77 4.76 -5.55
C SER A 115 11.49 4.00 -5.87
N LEU A 116 10.66 4.54 -6.75
CA LEU A 116 9.36 4.00 -7.16
C LEU A 116 9.14 4.26 -8.66
N PRO A 117 9.88 3.58 -9.54
CA PRO A 117 9.86 3.86 -10.99
C PRO A 117 8.49 3.63 -11.63
N ASP A 118 7.70 2.70 -11.09
CA ASP A 118 6.37 2.36 -11.63
C ASP A 118 5.27 3.32 -11.14
N ASP A 119 5.57 4.21 -10.20
CA ASP A 119 4.60 5.16 -9.62
C ASP A 119 4.55 6.49 -10.40
N VAL A 120 4.18 6.41 -11.68
CA VAL A 120 4.25 7.54 -12.63
C VAL A 120 3.32 8.72 -12.30
N TYR A 121 2.38 8.53 -11.37
CA TYR A 121 1.46 9.58 -10.89
C TYR A 121 1.73 10.02 -9.44
N GLY A 122 2.74 9.44 -8.75
CA GLY A 122 3.02 9.79 -7.36
C GLY A 122 1.87 9.44 -6.41
N LEU A 123 1.36 8.21 -6.53
CA LEU A 123 0.24 7.70 -5.75
C LEU A 123 0.70 6.95 -4.49
N ALA A 124 1.92 6.41 -4.49
CA ALA A 124 2.35 5.46 -3.49
C ALA A 124 2.29 6.05 -2.06
N PRO A 125 1.70 5.32 -1.09
CA PRO A 125 1.61 5.82 0.27
C PRO A 125 3.00 5.92 0.90
N ARG A 126 3.23 7.02 1.63
CA ARG A 126 4.44 7.24 2.42
C ARG A 126 4.38 6.49 3.75
N THR A 127 3.18 6.27 4.28
CA THR A 127 2.92 5.47 5.48
C THR A 127 1.66 4.63 5.29
N LEU A 128 1.48 3.53 6.04
CA LEU A 128 0.23 2.76 5.98
C LEU A 128 -0.99 3.57 6.43
N GLY A 129 -0.81 4.62 7.23
CA GLY A 129 -1.89 5.50 7.67
C GLY A 129 -2.53 6.29 6.52
N GLU A 130 -1.80 6.54 5.44
CA GLU A 130 -2.30 7.25 4.26
C GLU A 130 -3.33 6.43 3.45
N LEU A 131 -3.59 5.17 3.81
CA LEU A 131 -4.69 4.38 3.25
C LEU A 131 -6.09 4.85 3.73
N GLY A 132 -6.15 5.79 4.67
CA GLY A 132 -7.41 6.31 5.23
C GLY A 132 -7.74 5.76 6.62
N ASP A 133 -6.78 5.13 7.28
CA ASP A 133 -6.88 4.71 8.69
C ASP A 133 -5.53 4.96 9.38
N GLU A 134 -5.44 6.07 10.13
CA GLU A 134 -4.23 6.49 10.82
C GLU A 134 -3.70 5.45 11.81
N SER A 135 -4.54 4.51 12.29
CA SER A 135 -4.13 3.45 13.21
C SER A 135 -3.20 2.42 12.55
N LEU A 136 -3.13 2.37 11.22
CA LEU A 136 -2.23 1.46 10.50
C LEU A 136 -0.76 1.89 10.58
N ALA A 137 -0.48 3.19 10.73
CA ALA A 137 0.90 3.69 10.91
C ALA A 137 1.58 3.14 12.18
N PRO A 138 0.99 3.24 13.39
CA PRO A 138 1.58 2.64 14.59
C PRO A 138 1.60 1.11 14.55
N LEU A 139 0.68 0.44 13.83
CA LEU A 139 0.74 -1.01 13.62
C LEU A 139 1.99 -1.42 12.85
N HIS A 140 2.37 -0.68 11.79
CA HIS A 140 3.60 -0.93 11.04
C HIS A 140 4.86 -0.79 11.91
N LEU A 141 4.90 0.22 12.78
CA LEU A 141 6.01 0.40 13.73
C LEU A 141 6.07 -0.75 14.75
N ALA A 142 4.92 -1.17 15.29
CA ALA A 142 4.83 -2.27 16.23
C ALA A 142 5.31 -3.60 15.61
N TRP A 143 4.93 -3.87 14.35
CA TRP A 143 5.43 -5.01 13.59
C TRP A 143 6.96 -5.00 13.46
N GLY A 144 7.55 -3.86 13.09
CA GLY A 144 9.00 -3.73 12.96
C GLY A 144 9.75 -3.94 14.28
N MET A 145 9.21 -3.40 15.39
CA MET A 145 9.77 -3.63 16.73
C MET A 145 9.69 -5.10 17.15
N ALA A 146 8.56 -5.77 16.87
CA ALA A 146 8.37 -7.18 17.17
C ALA A 146 9.35 -8.05 16.37
N LYS A 147 9.50 -7.80 15.06
CA LYS A 147 10.47 -8.48 14.19
C LYS A 147 11.89 -8.35 14.73
N ALA A 148 12.30 -7.13 15.07
CA ALA A 148 13.62 -6.87 15.64
C ALA A 148 13.83 -7.59 16.99
N ALA A 149 12.81 -7.67 17.84
CA ALA A 149 12.88 -8.41 19.10
C ALA A 149 13.06 -9.92 18.89
N VAL A 150 12.36 -10.51 17.91
CA VAL A 150 12.53 -11.93 17.54
C VAL A 150 13.94 -12.20 17.06
N LEU A 151 14.46 -11.38 16.14
CA LEU A 151 15.82 -11.54 15.60
C LEU A 151 16.89 -11.38 16.68
N ARG A 152 16.76 -10.40 17.57
CA ARG A 152 17.69 -10.22 18.71
C ARG A 152 17.67 -11.40 19.66
N ALA A 153 16.49 -11.92 20.00
CA ALA A 153 16.38 -13.07 20.90
C ALA A 153 17.06 -14.32 20.31
N ARG A 154 16.99 -14.52 18.99
CA ARG A 154 17.67 -15.62 18.30
C ARG A 154 19.19 -15.44 18.24
N ALA A 155 19.68 -14.23 18.11
CA ALA A 155 21.12 -13.95 18.10
C ALA A 155 21.77 -14.09 19.49
N ALA A 156 20.98 -14.03 20.56
CA ALA A 156 21.45 -14.11 21.95
C ALA A 156 21.38 -15.51 22.56
N GLY A 157 20.77 -16.48 21.86
CA GLY A 157 20.70 -17.89 22.24
C GLY A 157 21.62 -18.74 21.38
#